data_AF-A0A0K1PXL9-F1
#
_entry.id   AF-A0A0K1PXL9-F1
#
_cell.length_a   1.000
_cell.length_b   1.000
_cell.length_c   1.000
_cell.angle_alpha   90.00
_cell.angle_beta   90.00
_cell.angle_gamma   90.00
#
_symmetry.space_group_name_H-M   'P 1'
#
loop_
_entity.id
_entity.type
_entity.pdbx_description
1 polymer ?
#
loop_
_entity_poly.entity_id
_entity_poly.type
_entity_poly.pdbx_seq_one_letter_code
_entity_poly.pdbx_strand_id
1 'polypeptide(L)'
;MKRKPQLTKRERKALGPARPAQPARHNHGHIHCIACGRHLDEADFQPPATATIITCDHGSNFPSCVRCVTQSTALVAEHDRTNQPVRTANAWH
;
A
#
# COMPACT_ATOMS: atom_id res chain seq x y z
N MET A 1 -19.05 19.43 51.43
CA MET A 1 -19.33 19.31 49.98
C MET A 1 -18.71 18.02 49.47
N LYS A 2 -19.51 17.01 49.10
CA LYS A 2 -18.99 15.70 48.64
C LYS A 2 -18.69 15.77 47.14
N ARG A 3 -17.44 15.48 46.74
CA ARG A 3 -16.99 15.47 45.33
C ARG A 3 -17.74 14.37 44.57
N LYS A 4 -18.28 14.70 43.39
CA LYS A 4 -18.95 13.74 42.50
C LYS A 4 -17.92 12.73 41.95
N PRO A 5 -18.28 11.45 41.79
CA PRO A 5 -17.38 10.44 41.23
C PRO A 5 -17.00 10.79 39.79
N GLN A 6 -15.71 10.69 39.45
CA GLN A 6 -15.23 10.89 38.09
C GLN A 6 -15.45 9.61 37.28
N LEU A 7 -16.15 9.74 36.15
CA LEU A 7 -16.37 8.64 35.20
C LEU A 7 -15.05 8.10 34.66
N THR A 8 -14.94 6.78 34.65
CA THR A 8 -13.79 6.05 34.10
C THR A 8 -13.71 6.24 32.59
N LYS A 9 -12.53 6.02 32.01
CA LYS A 9 -12.28 6.16 30.57
C LYS A 9 -13.22 5.29 29.72
N ARG A 10 -13.66 4.16 30.27
CA ARG A 10 -14.57 3.21 29.59
C ARG A 10 -16.01 3.73 29.55
N GLU A 11 -16.50 4.31 30.63
CA GLU A 11 -17.83 4.92 30.70
C GLU A 11 -17.93 6.17 29.81
N ARG A 12 -16.84 6.95 29.74
CA ARG A 12 -16.75 8.12 28.87
C ARG A 12 -16.82 7.77 27.38
N LYS A 13 -16.34 6.58 26.99
CA LYS A 13 -16.40 6.07 25.62
C LYS A 13 -17.80 5.54 25.25
N ALA A 14 -18.53 4.99 26.21
CA ALA A 14 -19.88 4.47 26.00
C ALA A 14 -20.93 5.57 25.82
N LEU A 15 -20.70 6.76 26.41
CA LEU A 15 -21.61 7.91 26.33
C LEU A 15 -21.30 8.84 25.15
N GLY A 16 -20.23 8.58 24.38
CA GLY A 16 -19.91 9.38 23.20
C GLY A 16 -20.90 9.06 22.06
N PRO A 17 -21.40 10.07 21.32
CA PRO A 17 -22.19 9.81 20.12
C PRO A 17 -21.37 8.94 19.16
N ALA A 18 -22.02 7.98 18.50
CA ALA A 18 -21.41 7.18 17.45
C ALA A 18 -20.87 8.16 16.40
N ARG A 19 -19.54 8.31 16.36
CA ARG A 19 -18.87 9.21 15.43
C ARG A 19 -19.24 8.74 14.01
N PRO A 20 -19.82 9.60 13.16
CA PRO A 20 -20.09 9.22 11.78
C PRO A 20 -18.79 8.75 11.14
N ALA A 21 -18.85 7.61 10.46
CA ALA A 21 -17.75 7.08 9.68
C ALA A 21 -17.26 8.21 8.76
N GLN A 22 -16.02 8.64 8.95
CA GLN A 22 -15.44 9.62 8.04
C GLN A 22 -15.39 8.96 6.66
N PRO A 23 -15.81 9.65 5.59
CA PRO A 23 -15.58 9.14 4.25
C PRO A 23 -14.08 8.89 4.11
N ALA A 24 -13.73 7.68 3.66
CA ALA A 24 -12.36 7.30 3.41
C ALA A 24 -11.73 8.37 2.50
N ARG A 25 -10.79 9.13 3.06
CA ARG A 25 -9.96 10.04 2.28
C ARG A 25 -9.33 9.22 1.16
N HIS A 26 -9.45 9.68 -0.08
CA HIS A 26 -8.78 9.09 -1.23
C HIS A 26 -7.28 9.00 -0.92
N ASN A 27 -6.83 7.84 -0.46
CA ASN A 27 -5.42 7.52 -0.39
C ASN A 27 -5.00 7.32 -1.84
N HIS A 28 -4.48 8.37 -2.47
CA HIS A 28 -3.67 8.25 -3.66
C HIS A 28 -2.43 7.44 -3.26
N GLY A 29 -2.53 6.12 -3.25
CA GLY A 29 -1.42 5.25 -2.98
C GLY A 29 -0.36 5.52 -4.04
N HIS A 30 0.81 6.01 -3.64
CA HIS A 30 1.90 6.22 -4.57
C HIS A 30 2.40 4.86 -5.07
N ILE A 31 2.08 4.52 -6.32
CA ILE A 31 2.49 3.26 -6.94
C ILE A 31 3.91 3.47 -7.48
N HIS A 32 4.88 2.65 -7.08
CA HIS A 32 6.27 2.79 -7.53
C HIS A 32 6.75 1.52 -8.19
N CYS A 33 7.53 1.64 -9.28
CA CYS A 33 8.18 0.48 -9.89
C CYS A 33 9.12 -0.21 -8.88
N ILE A 34 8.93 -1.50 -8.63
CA ILE A 34 9.74 -2.24 -7.65
C ILE A 34 11.23 -2.29 -8.00
N ALA A 35 11.59 -2.16 -9.28
CA ALA A 35 12.97 -2.30 -9.75
C ALA A 35 13.74 -0.97 -9.79
N CYS A 36 13.09 0.11 -10.23
CA CYS A 36 13.77 1.41 -10.37
C CYS A 36 13.28 2.47 -9.40
N GLY A 37 12.14 2.28 -8.71
CA GLY A 37 11.59 3.22 -7.74
C GLY A 37 10.80 4.39 -8.33
N ARG A 38 10.72 4.49 -9.66
CA ARG A 38 9.95 5.55 -10.35
C ARG A 38 8.47 5.49 -9.93
N HIS A 39 7.89 6.65 -9.61
CA HIS A 39 6.44 6.81 -9.44
C HIS A 39 5.67 6.49 -10.72
N LEU A 40 4.59 5.74 -10.57
CA LEU A 40 3.66 5.30 -11.61
C LEU A 40 2.26 5.79 -11.22
N ASP A 41 1.56 6.38 -12.16
CA ASP A 41 0.18 6.81 -11.96
C ASP A 41 -0.79 5.69 -12.38
N GLU A 42 -2.03 5.73 -11.88
CA GLU A 42 -3.07 4.77 -12.28
C GLU A 42 -3.29 4.76 -13.80
N ALA A 43 -3.11 5.93 -14.44
CA ALA A 43 -3.20 6.09 -15.88
C ALA A 43 -2.09 5.33 -16.65
N ASP A 44 -0.91 5.12 -16.05
CA ASP A 44 0.20 4.40 -16.69
C ASP A 44 -0.12 2.91 -16.91
N PHE A 45 -1.11 2.36 -16.19
CA PHE A 45 -1.57 0.99 -16.34
C PHE A 45 -2.65 0.85 -17.44
N GLN A 46 -3.14 1.95 -17.99
CA GLN A 46 -4.15 1.96 -19.06
C GLN A 46 -3.49 2.09 -20.44
N PRO A 47 -4.10 1.55 -21.52
CA PRO A 47 -3.56 1.69 -22.87
C PRO A 47 -3.41 3.15 -23.33
N PRO A 48 -2.26 3.55 -23.92
CA PRO A 48 -1.05 2.76 -24.10
C PRO A 48 -0.27 2.61 -22.78
N ALA A 49 -0.19 1.38 -22.26
CA ALA A 49 0.34 1.13 -20.93
C ALA A 49 1.86 1.29 -20.87
N THR A 50 2.31 2.12 -19.94
CA THR A 50 3.71 2.38 -19.59
C THR A 50 4.12 1.69 -18.28
N ALA A 51 3.15 1.10 -17.59
CA ALA A 51 3.29 0.26 -16.41
C ALA A 51 2.55 -1.06 -16.53
N THR A 52 2.96 -2.05 -15.74
CA THR A 52 2.36 -3.37 -15.67
C THR A 52 2.43 -3.91 -14.24
N ILE A 53 1.64 -4.94 -13.97
CA ILE A 53 1.62 -5.66 -12.69
C ILE A 53 2.24 -7.03 -12.91
N ILE A 54 3.18 -7.40 -12.05
CA ILE A 54 3.78 -8.72 -12.00
C ILE A 54 3.23 -9.44 -10.78
N THR A 55 2.61 -10.60 -10.99
CA THR A 55 2.08 -11.43 -9.91
C THR A 55 3.10 -12.51 -9.56
N CYS A 56 3.35 -12.69 -8.27
CA CYS A 56 4.22 -13.75 -7.77
C CYS A 56 3.45 -15.07 -7.57
N ASP A 57 4.15 -16.19 -7.39
CA ASP A 57 3.51 -17.50 -7.23
C ASP A 57 2.64 -17.59 -5.95
N HIS A 58 2.88 -16.71 -4.97
CA HIS A 58 2.07 -16.58 -3.76
C HIS A 58 0.79 -15.73 -3.96
N GLY A 59 0.58 -15.17 -5.16
CA GLY A 59 -0.58 -14.34 -5.49
C GLY A 59 -0.47 -12.86 -5.11
N SER A 60 0.71 -12.38 -4.70
CA SER A 60 0.94 -10.95 -4.45
C SER A 60 1.28 -10.21 -5.75
N ASN A 61 0.89 -8.93 -5.82
CA ASN A 61 1.03 -8.11 -7.02
C ASN A 61 2.09 -7.03 -6.83
N PHE A 62 2.96 -6.87 -7.82
CA PHE A 62 4.08 -5.93 -7.79
C PHE A 62 4.09 -5.03 -9.04
N PRO A 63 4.00 -3.70 -8.87
CA PRO A 63 4.04 -2.76 -9.98
C PRO A 63 5.44 -2.65 -10.61
N SER A 64 5.49 -2.58 -11.94
CA SER A 64 6.72 -2.37 -12.71
C SER A 64 6.46 -1.45 -13.90
N CYS A 65 7.40 -0.57 -14.23
CA CYS A 65 7.34 0.14 -15.51
C CYS A 65 7.73 -0.81 -16.65
N VAL A 66 7.23 -0.57 -17.86
CA VAL A 66 7.51 -1.45 -19.02
C VAL A 66 9.01 -1.58 -19.34
N ARG A 67 9.82 -0.60 -18.91
CA ARG A 67 11.28 -0.62 -19.09
C ARG A 67 12.00 -1.59 -18.13
N CYS A 68 11.38 -1.94 -17.02
CA CYS A 68 11.99 -2.71 -15.94
C CYS A 68 11.40 -4.12 -15.77
N VAL A 69 10.51 -4.56 -16.67
CA VAL A 69 9.79 -5.84 -16.56
C VAL A 69 10.74 -7.00 -16.27
N THR A 70 11.80 -7.17 -17.07
CA THR A 70 12.78 -8.25 -16.89
C THR A 70 13.44 -8.24 -15.50
N GLN A 71 13.83 -7.06 -15.01
CA GLN A 71 14.46 -6.92 -13.70
C GLN A 71 13.44 -7.17 -12.57
N SER A 72 12.24 -6.64 -12.71
CA SER A 72 11.15 -6.85 -11.76
C SER A 72 10.73 -8.31 -11.67
N THR A 73 10.65 -9.02 -12.80
CA THR A 73 10.39 -10.47 -12.83
C THR A 73 11.48 -11.25 -12.10
N ALA A 74 12.76 -10.89 -12.28
CA ALA A 74 13.85 -11.53 -11.55
C ALA A 74 13.79 -11.29 -10.02
N LEU A 75 13.41 -10.07 -9.60
CA LEU A 75 13.22 -9.75 -8.19
C LEU A 75 12.05 -10.55 -7.57
N VAL A 76 10.96 -10.70 -8.31
CA VAL A 76 9.80 -11.50 -7.89
C VAL A 76 10.14 -12.99 -7.86
N ALA A 77 10.85 -13.52 -8.87
CA ALA A 77 11.28 -14.91 -8.89
C ALA A 77 12.23 -15.25 -7.73
N GLU A 78 13.09 -14.31 -7.33
CA GLU A 78 13.95 -14.49 -6.15
C GLU A 78 13.13 -14.51 -4.86
N HIS A 79 12.12 -13.65 -4.74
CA HIS A 79 11.15 -13.69 -3.64
C HIS A 79 10.43 -15.05 -3.58
N ASP A 80 9.94 -15.54 -4.71
CA ASP A 80 9.24 -16.82 -4.80
C ASP A 80 10.14 -18.00 -4.40
N ARG A 81 11.38 -18.01 -4.90
CA ARG A 81 12.36 -19.05 -4.59
C ARG A 81 12.80 -19.08 -3.12
N THR A 82 12.93 -17.91 -2.49
CA THR A 82 13.54 -17.78 -1.15
C THR A 82 12.54 -17.55 -0.03
N ASN A 83 11.27 -17.28 -0.36
CA ASN A 83 10.27 -16.79 0.59
C ASN A 83 10.71 -15.53 1.37
N GLN A 84 11.66 -14.76 0.84
CA GLN A 84 12.11 -13.49 1.43
C GLN A 84 11.38 -12.32 0.77
N PRO A 85 11.21 -11.17 1.45
CA PRO A 85 10.57 -10.00 0.84
C PRO A 85 11.22 -9.58 -0.49
N VAL A 86 10.40 -9.11 -1.45
CA VAL A 86 10.90 -8.55 -2.72
C VAL A 86 11.84 -7.38 -2.41
N ARG A 87 13.04 -7.39 -2.99
CA ARG A 87 14.01 -6.30 -2.84
C ARG A 87 13.59 -5.12 -3.70
N THR A 88 12.85 -4.20 -3.12
CA THR A 88 12.34 -3.00 -3.81
C THR A 88 13.37 -1.87 -3.81
N ALA A 89 13.46 -1.15 -4.92
CA ALA A 89 14.21 0.10 -5.00
C ALA A 89 13.54 1.24 -4.20
N ASN A 90 14.34 2.24 -3.81
CA ASN A 90 13.83 3.43 -3.14
C ASN A 90 12.96 4.26 -4.09
N ALA A 91 11.81 4.71 -3.59
CA ALA A 91 10.89 5.58 -4.33
C ALA A 91 11.52 6.92 -4.72
N TRP A 92 11.27 7.38 -5.94
CA TRP A 92 11.59 8.72 -6.41
C TRP A 92 10.53 9.25 -7.38
N HIS A 93 10.42 10.59 -7.43
CA HIS A 93 9.42 11.35 -8.16
C HIS A 93 10.08 12.14 -9.29
#